data_AF-A0A6P8BTM5-F1
#
_entry.id   AF-A0A6P8BTM5-F1
#
_cell.length_a   1.000
_cell.length_b   1.000
_cell.length_c   1.000
_cell.angle_alpha   90.00
_cell.angle_beta   90.00
_cell.angle_gamma   90.00
#
_symmetry.space_group_name_H-M   'P 1'
#
loop_
_entity.id
_entity.type
_entity.pdbx_description
1 polymer ?
#
loop_
_entity_poly.entity_id
_entity_poly.type
_entity_poly.pdbx_seq_one_letter_code
_entity_poly.pdbx_strand_id
1 'polypeptide(L)'
;MVDQEEEDLQMALRMSMQHSPPEPKRSRPRDEAGASAPSPEESRRMQRELMAAAAEKRMLALQSATGAAAPPPPASALAAPPAAASSAPQAPKDDKSTGFVKTEKGMERELSSEEAYELFSMVFGHDVSKGILAQWSNQGIRFSLDPETSMGLVQHEGGPCGVLAAVQAFVLKYLIFFPDELNKAVPGMMQIFGPRGSSKRQFQGSDNFSSLSEEIKIRALIRSMGEILFTCGSGKRVIIVTLNVLGHDIDEVDGMDDETVARALEGLSIESASDLQKILRVETYNAQAAVYQRLQATLPIFRSRMGAILFLISALLSRGLDAVQADRDDPTLPLVTAPFGHASQEIVNLLLCGEAVANVFDGRMDLGGGMFLKGVSSNVEVGFLTLLESLNFCKVGQNLKCPRWPIWVVGSESHYTVLFALNTSVQEENELEERESQIRRAFDAQDQSGGGGFISVEGFHQVLRVANIRLPQERVDNLCGSGFIVWSEFWQVILDLDRSLGGLKDSSGLMGKKVFDLYHFNGIAKSDLNGQLAAGGSETPPVQRPRLTKLKVSVPPRWTPEEFMADMSSTSSSVGNEQDSKDTDMTKPEPPQHAPVVDCVRTRWPRAVCNWVGDPPSIV
;
A
#
# COMPACT_ATOMS: atom_id res chain seq x y z
N MET A 1 14.09 -6.22 53.26
CA MET A 1 13.62 -5.42 52.10
C MET A 1 14.57 -5.52 50.92
N VAL A 2 15.89 -5.67 51.13
CA VAL A 2 16.85 -5.97 50.04
C VAL A 2 16.91 -7.48 49.73
N ASP A 3 16.82 -8.34 50.75
CA ASP A 3 16.86 -9.80 50.56
C ASP A 3 15.63 -10.37 49.82
N GLN A 4 14.50 -9.68 49.85
CA GLN A 4 13.27 -10.10 49.16
C GLN A 4 13.37 -9.86 47.65
N GLU A 5 14.03 -8.78 47.25
CA GLU A 5 14.24 -8.43 45.84
C GLU A 5 15.25 -9.37 45.18
N GLU A 6 16.23 -9.87 45.93
CA GLU A 6 17.20 -10.85 45.43
C GLU A 6 16.60 -12.26 45.31
N GLU A 7 15.71 -12.65 46.24
CA GLU A 7 14.93 -13.89 46.11
C GLU A 7 13.95 -13.86 44.95
N ASP A 8 13.28 -12.73 44.71
CA ASP A 8 12.36 -12.55 43.57
C ASP A 8 13.11 -12.58 42.23
N LEU A 9 14.32 -12.00 42.18
CA LEU A 9 15.19 -12.03 41.00
C LEU A 9 15.69 -13.46 40.71
N GLN A 10 16.08 -14.22 41.73
CA GLN A 10 16.48 -15.62 41.57
C GLN A 10 15.29 -16.52 41.18
N MET A 11 14.09 -16.23 41.68
CA MET A 11 12.87 -16.94 41.29
C MET A 11 12.51 -16.68 39.82
N ALA A 12 12.62 -15.43 39.36
CA ALA A 12 12.39 -15.04 37.96
C ALA A 12 13.39 -15.70 36.99
N LEU A 13 14.67 -15.78 37.36
CA LEU A 13 15.69 -16.49 36.59
C LEU A 13 15.42 -17.99 36.48
N ARG A 14 14.88 -18.61 37.54
CA ARG A 14 14.54 -20.03 37.57
C ARG A 14 13.32 -20.36 36.69
N MET A 15 12.37 -19.44 36.56
CA MET A 15 11.20 -19.59 35.66
C MET A 15 11.54 -19.34 34.19
N SER A 16 12.59 -18.58 33.88
CA SER A 16 13.02 -18.31 32.50
C SER A 16 13.74 -19.49 31.82
N MET A 17 14.15 -20.51 32.56
CA MET A 17 14.97 -21.64 32.05
C MET A 17 14.20 -22.94 31.79
N GLN A 18 12.87 -22.93 31.87
CA GLN A 18 12.06 -24.10 31.52
C GLN A 18 11.71 -24.09 30.02
N HIS A 19 12.42 -24.92 29.27
CA HIS A 19 12.10 -25.27 27.88
C HIS A 19 10.90 -26.21 27.82
N SER A 20 9.68 -25.68 27.60
CA SER A 20 8.54 -26.38 26.98
C SER A 20 7.42 -25.37 26.69
N PRO A 21 6.85 -25.31 25.48
CA PRO A 21 5.82 -24.34 25.14
C PRO A 21 4.45 -24.73 25.73
N PRO A 22 3.66 -23.79 26.29
CA PRO A 22 2.30 -24.09 26.73
C PRO A 22 1.34 -24.16 25.53
N GLU A 23 0.51 -25.20 25.47
CA GLU A 23 -0.55 -25.37 24.48
C GLU A 23 -1.66 -24.30 24.62
N PRO A 24 -2.29 -23.86 23.51
CA PRO A 24 -3.35 -22.86 23.54
C PRO A 24 -4.68 -23.48 24.02
N LYS A 25 -5.14 -23.10 25.22
CA LYS A 25 -6.46 -23.50 25.74
C LYS A 25 -7.59 -22.75 25.02
N ARG A 26 -8.36 -23.48 24.21
CA ARG A 26 -9.68 -23.08 23.68
C ARG A 26 -10.74 -23.13 24.80
N SER A 27 -11.61 -22.13 24.82
CA SER A 27 -12.71 -21.94 25.76
C SER A 27 -13.87 -22.94 25.61
N ARG A 28 -14.35 -23.50 26.73
CA ARG A 28 -15.71 -24.05 26.94
C ARG A 28 -16.14 -23.81 28.42
N PRO A 29 -17.45 -23.88 28.75
CA PRO A 29 -18.13 -22.83 29.51
C PRO A 29 -18.07 -22.96 31.05
N ARG A 30 -18.06 -21.76 31.66
CA ARG A 30 -18.41 -21.29 33.01
C ARG A 30 -18.80 -22.32 34.07
N ASP A 31 -18.02 -22.34 35.17
CA ASP A 31 -18.47 -22.23 36.56
C ASP A 31 -17.31 -21.75 37.46
N GLU A 32 -17.64 -21.28 38.66
CA GLU A 32 -17.11 -20.11 39.38
C GLU A 32 -15.69 -20.19 40.01
N ALA A 33 -15.01 -19.01 40.02
CA ALA A 33 -14.31 -18.36 41.15
C ALA A 33 -12.84 -17.93 40.88
N GLY A 34 -12.63 -16.60 40.79
CA GLY A 34 -11.47 -15.93 41.39
C GLY A 34 -10.18 -15.69 40.58
N ALA A 35 -10.24 -14.97 39.46
CA ALA A 35 -9.21 -14.00 39.02
C ALA A 35 -9.74 -13.24 37.78
N SER A 36 -9.86 -11.92 37.86
CA SER A 36 -10.31 -11.09 36.74
C SER A 36 -9.26 -11.08 35.63
N ALA A 37 -9.65 -11.52 34.42
CA ALA A 37 -8.85 -11.31 33.22
C ALA A 37 -8.69 -9.78 32.97
N PRO A 38 -7.51 -9.32 32.53
CA PRO A 38 -7.27 -7.90 32.31
C PRO A 38 -8.19 -7.37 31.23
N SER A 39 -8.72 -6.16 31.42
CA SER A 39 -9.56 -5.52 30.43
C SER A 39 -8.83 -5.35 29.09
N PRO A 40 -9.56 -5.20 27.97
CA PRO A 40 -8.94 -4.91 26.67
C PRO A 40 -8.06 -3.65 26.67
N GLU A 41 -8.28 -2.73 27.61
CA GLU A 41 -7.45 -1.52 27.78
C GLU A 41 -6.17 -1.82 28.57
N GLU A 42 -6.22 -2.69 29.57
CA GLU A 42 -5.04 -3.15 30.33
C GLU A 42 -4.12 -4.02 29.48
N SER A 43 -4.69 -4.89 28.63
CA SER A 43 -3.91 -5.65 27.63
C SER A 43 -3.20 -4.72 26.63
N ARG A 44 -3.89 -3.65 26.17
CA ARG A 44 -3.31 -2.63 25.30
C ARG A 44 -2.22 -1.81 26.00
N ARG A 45 -2.39 -1.52 27.29
CA ARG A 45 -1.38 -0.83 28.10
C ARG A 45 -0.14 -1.68 28.33
N MET A 46 -0.31 -2.96 28.67
CA MET A 46 0.80 -3.91 28.84
C MET A 46 1.57 -4.12 27.53
N GLN A 47 0.89 -4.12 26.39
CA GLN A 47 1.51 -4.21 25.07
C GLN A 47 2.30 -2.93 24.71
N ARG A 48 1.85 -1.75 25.14
CA ARG A 48 2.61 -0.49 25.01
C ARG A 48 3.86 -0.49 25.89
N GLU A 49 3.75 -0.99 27.12
CA GLU A 49 4.88 -1.07 28.06
C GLU A 49 5.96 -2.06 27.56
N LEU A 50 5.55 -3.19 26.99
CA LEU A 50 6.48 -4.15 26.36
C LEU A 50 7.21 -3.57 25.14
N MET A 51 6.51 -2.78 24.31
CA MET A 51 7.14 -2.10 23.17
C MET A 51 8.07 -0.95 23.59
N ALA A 52 7.69 -0.18 24.61
CA ALA A 52 8.56 0.85 25.19
C ALA A 52 9.84 0.24 25.78
N ALA A 53 9.72 -0.87 26.51
CA ALA A 53 10.87 -1.61 27.04
C ALA A 53 11.76 -2.19 25.92
N ALA A 54 11.17 -2.67 24.82
CA ALA A 54 11.93 -3.14 23.65
C ALA A 54 12.66 -2.00 22.92
N ALA A 55 12.04 -0.81 22.83
CA ALA A 55 12.67 0.38 22.26
C ALA A 55 13.80 0.92 23.15
N GLU A 56 13.62 0.97 24.47
CA GLU A 56 14.67 1.33 25.43
C GLU A 56 15.85 0.36 25.36
N LYS A 57 15.59 -0.95 25.22
CA LYS A 57 16.65 -1.95 25.07
C LYS A 57 17.45 -1.79 23.77
N ARG A 58 16.81 -1.32 22.69
CA ARG A 58 17.49 -0.96 21.43
C ARG A 58 18.33 0.30 21.58
N MET A 59 17.83 1.31 22.29
CA MET A 59 18.58 2.54 22.57
C MET A 59 19.81 2.30 23.47
N LEU A 60 19.69 1.42 24.47
CA LEU A 60 20.82 1.03 25.34
C LEU A 60 21.88 0.21 24.59
N ALA A 61 21.47 -0.64 23.64
CA ALA A 61 22.40 -1.40 22.79
C ALA A 61 23.15 -0.50 21.78
N LEU A 62 22.57 0.64 21.39
CA LEU A 62 23.24 1.64 20.54
C LEU A 62 24.25 2.50 21.34
N GLN A 63 23.97 2.74 22.63
CA GLN A 63 24.90 3.46 23.52
C GLN A 63 26.15 2.63 23.85
N SER A 64 26.08 1.30 23.86
CA SER A 64 27.26 0.44 24.06
C SER A 64 28.15 0.29 22.82
N ALA A 65 27.67 0.69 21.63
CA ALA A 65 28.39 0.57 20.36
C ALA A 65 29.19 1.83 19.95
N THR A 66 29.01 2.97 20.63
CA THR A 66 29.67 4.26 20.28
C THR A 66 30.98 4.48 21.04
N GLY A 67 31.85 3.47 21.02
CA GLY A 67 33.15 3.47 21.69
C GLY A 67 34.35 3.24 20.76
N ALA A 68 34.34 3.68 19.49
CA ALA A 68 35.56 3.72 18.67
C ALA A 68 35.47 4.60 17.41
N ALA A 69 36.42 5.55 17.32
CA ALA A 69 36.99 6.22 16.13
C ALA A 69 36.15 7.26 15.34
N ALA A 70 36.72 8.47 15.25
CA ALA A 70 36.24 9.61 14.46
C ALA A 70 36.77 9.60 13.01
N PRO A 71 36.00 10.10 12.01
CA PRO A 71 36.48 10.27 10.63
C PRO A 71 36.97 11.72 10.35
N PRO A 72 37.83 11.94 9.31
CA PRO A 72 38.36 13.26 8.95
C PRO A 72 37.42 14.05 8.00
N PRO A 73 37.62 15.37 7.81
CA PRO A 73 36.69 16.26 7.09
C PRO A 73 36.86 16.24 5.55
N PRO A 74 35.87 16.76 4.79
CA PRO A 74 35.75 16.54 3.34
C PRO A 74 36.52 17.57 2.50
N ALA A 75 37.02 17.14 1.33
CA ALA A 75 37.58 18.01 0.31
C ALA A 75 36.55 18.28 -0.81
N SER A 76 36.28 19.55 -1.03
CA SER A 76 35.51 20.13 -2.14
C SER A 76 36.33 20.12 -3.44
N ALA A 77 35.71 19.77 -4.57
CA ALA A 77 35.99 20.42 -5.87
C ALA A 77 34.92 20.08 -6.91
N LEU A 78 34.25 21.13 -7.39
CA LEU A 78 33.53 21.21 -8.65
C LEU A 78 34.49 21.04 -9.84
N ALA A 79 34.08 20.30 -10.87
CA ALA A 79 34.56 20.50 -12.23
C ALA A 79 33.52 20.03 -13.26
N ALA A 80 33.04 20.97 -14.08
CA ALA A 80 32.22 20.73 -15.26
C ALA A 80 33.06 20.17 -16.42
N PRO A 81 32.49 19.41 -17.38
CA PRO A 81 33.16 19.11 -18.64
C PRO A 81 32.76 20.10 -19.77
N PRO A 82 33.65 20.33 -20.76
CA PRO A 82 33.47 21.35 -21.78
C PRO A 82 32.73 20.83 -23.03
N ALA A 83 32.19 21.79 -23.80
CA ALA A 83 31.55 21.63 -25.09
C ALA A 83 32.55 21.61 -26.26
N ALA A 84 32.26 20.80 -27.29
CA ALA A 84 32.63 20.90 -28.72
C ALA A 84 32.54 19.47 -29.33
N ALA A 85 32.13 19.17 -30.56
CA ALA A 85 31.76 19.96 -31.73
C ALA A 85 30.88 19.09 -32.65
N SER A 86 30.15 19.77 -33.53
CA SER A 86 29.30 19.24 -34.59
C SER A 86 30.06 18.54 -35.73
N SER A 87 29.54 17.40 -36.18
CA SER A 87 29.67 16.96 -37.58
C SER A 87 28.53 16.01 -37.96
N ALA A 88 27.66 16.45 -38.87
CA ALA A 88 26.66 15.61 -39.51
C ALA A 88 27.30 14.66 -40.53
N PRO A 89 26.68 13.49 -40.77
CA PRO A 89 26.53 13.04 -42.14
C PRO A 89 25.13 12.57 -42.51
N GLN A 90 24.78 13.01 -43.72
CA GLN A 90 23.76 12.62 -44.70
C GLN A 90 22.98 11.30 -44.54
N ALA A 91 21.69 11.42 -44.86
CA ALA A 91 20.70 10.35 -45.00
C ALA A 91 21.03 9.35 -46.13
N PRO A 92 20.67 8.06 -45.97
CA PRO A 92 20.43 7.15 -47.08
C PRO A 92 18.93 7.05 -47.39
N LYS A 93 18.70 6.73 -48.66
CA LYS A 93 17.42 6.69 -49.37
C LYS A 93 16.59 5.47 -48.99
N ASP A 94 15.27 5.64 -49.13
CA ASP A 94 14.25 4.60 -49.09
C ASP A 94 14.62 3.40 -49.97
N ASP A 95 14.59 2.20 -49.37
CA ASP A 95 14.37 0.97 -50.13
C ASP A 95 13.31 0.12 -49.42
N LYS A 96 12.24 -0.19 -50.17
CA LYS A 96 11.11 -0.98 -49.71
C LYS A 96 11.48 -2.45 -49.81
N SER A 97 11.78 -3.08 -48.67
CA SER A 97 11.72 -4.54 -48.53
C SER A 97 10.90 -4.91 -47.31
N THR A 98 9.73 -5.51 -47.56
CA THR A 98 8.90 -6.22 -46.59
C THR A 98 9.73 -7.31 -45.90
N GLY A 99 10.13 -7.08 -44.65
CA GLY A 99 10.89 -8.02 -43.83
C GLY A 99 10.18 -8.29 -42.51
N PHE A 100 9.99 -9.57 -42.20
CA PHE A 100 9.54 -10.07 -40.90
C PHE A 100 10.27 -9.37 -39.75
N VAL A 101 9.50 -8.95 -38.74
CA VAL A 101 10.04 -8.38 -37.50
C VAL A 101 10.87 -9.45 -36.79
N LYS A 102 12.20 -9.27 -36.76
CA LYS A 102 13.07 -10.03 -35.85
C LYS A 102 12.76 -9.57 -34.43
N THR A 103 12.25 -10.48 -33.61
CA THR A 103 12.07 -10.29 -32.16
C THR A 103 13.42 -9.94 -31.54
N GLU A 104 13.54 -8.78 -30.89
CA GLU A 104 14.72 -8.46 -30.07
C GLU A 104 14.77 -9.46 -28.91
N LYS A 105 15.73 -10.39 -28.97
CA LYS A 105 15.92 -11.40 -27.94
C LYS A 105 16.60 -10.75 -26.74
N GLY A 106 16.03 -10.91 -25.54
CA GLY A 106 16.59 -10.38 -24.30
C GLY A 106 18.00 -10.92 -24.04
N MET A 107 18.84 -10.14 -23.34
CA MET A 107 20.16 -10.62 -22.95
C MET A 107 20.01 -11.57 -21.77
N GLU A 108 20.25 -12.85 -22.04
CA GLU A 108 20.10 -13.95 -21.08
C GLU A 108 21.37 -14.17 -20.27
N ARG A 109 21.22 -14.44 -18.98
CA ARG A 109 22.31 -14.84 -18.08
C ARG A 109 21.81 -15.69 -16.92
N GLU A 110 22.75 -16.41 -16.31
CA GLU A 110 22.56 -17.03 -15.00
C GLU A 110 22.89 -16.03 -13.87
N LEU A 111 22.41 -16.30 -12.66
CA LEU A 111 22.82 -15.56 -11.46
C LEU A 111 24.24 -15.95 -11.06
N SER A 112 25.08 -14.98 -10.73
CA SER A 112 26.36 -15.28 -10.07
C SER A 112 26.11 -15.86 -8.68
N SER A 113 27.11 -16.54 -8.11
CA SER A 113 26.98 -17.12 -6.77
C SER A 113 26.83 -16.03 -5.70
N GLU A 114 27.55 -14.92 -5.88
CA GLU A 114 27.50 -13.74 -5.02
C GLU A 114 26.13 -13.05 -5.11
N GLU A 115 25.62 -12.81 -6.32
CA GLU A 115 24.29 -12.21 -6.52
C GLU A 115 23.18 -13.10 -5.92
N ALA A 116 23.27 -14.42 -6.08
CA ALA A 116 22.29 -15.34 -5.52
C ALA A 116 22.31 -15.34 -3.98
N TYR A 117 23.50 -15.27 -3.38
CA TYR A 117 23.65 -15.16 -1.92
C TYR A 117 23.10 -13.84 -1.39
N GLU A 118 23.47 -12.72 -2.02
CA GLU A 118 22.98 -11.40 -1.66
C GLU A 118 21.46 -11.31 -1.79
N LEU A 119 20.90 -11.77 -2.90
CA LEU A 119 19.45 -11.81 -3.13
C LEU A 119 18.74 -12.65 -2.05
N PHE A 120 19.24 -13.87 -1.78
CA PHE A 120 18.62 -14.74 -0.77
C PHE A 120 18.68 -14.12 0.62
N SER A 121 19.83 -13.57 1.01
CA SER A 121 20.02 -12.91 2.30
C SER A 121 19.17 -11.65 2.43
N MET A 122 19.05 -10.84 1.38
CA MET A 122 18.19 -9.65 1.35
C MET A 122 16.72 -10.00 1.50
N VAL A 123 16.25 -11.05 0.80
CA VAL A 123 14.83 -11.44 0.83
C VAL A 123 14.50 -12.15 2.14
N PHE A 124 15.26 -13.17 2.52
CA PHE A 124 14.88 -14.09 3.60
C PHE A 124 15.74 -13.97 4.87
N GLY A 125 16.91 -13.35 4.79
CA GLY A 125 17.89 -13.31 5.89
C GLY A 125 18.67 -14.62 6.01
N HIS A 126 19.36 -14.78 7.14
CA HIS A 126 20.20 -15.95 7.39
C HIS A 126 19.47 -17.11 8.09
N ASP A 127 18.42 -16.80 8.88
CA ASP A 127 17.76 -17.76 9.77
C ASP A 127 16.28 -18.00 9.39
N VAL A 128 15.96 -17.97 8.09
CA VAL A 128 14.59 -18.20 7.61
C VAL A 128 14.15 -19.64 7.87
N SER A 129 12.91 -19.82 8.32
CA SER A 129 12.35 -21.15 8.51
C SER A 129 11.91 -21.78 7.17
N LYS A 130 11.96 -23.11 7.07
CA LYS A 130 11.44 -23.85 5.91
C LYS A 130 9.96 -23.56 5.65
N GLY A 131 9.18 -23.27 6.69
CA GLY A 131 7.77 -22.90 6.57
C GLY A 131 7.59 -21.59 5.80
N ILE A 132 8.39 -20.56 6.09
CA ILE A 132 8.34 -19.28 5.37
C ILE A 132 8.76 -19.47 3.91
N LEU A 133 9.84 -20.22 3.66
CA LEU A 133 10.28 -20.52 2.30
C LEU A 133 9.17 -21.24 1.52
N ALA A 134 8.48 -22.20 2.13
CA ALA A 134 7.35 -22.90 1.52
C ALA A 134 6.16 -21.97 1.23
N GLN A 135 5.82 -21.04 2.12
CA GLN A 135 4.75 -20.06 1.89
C GLN A 135 5.03 -19.18 0.66
N TRP A 136 6.26 -18.70 0.53
CA TRP A 136 6.68 -17.87 -0.61
C TRP A 136 6.85 -18.71 -1.89
N SER A 137 7.16 -20.00 -1.74
CA SER A 137 7.37 -20.95 -2.83
C SER A 137 6.11 -21.70 -3.29
N ASN A 138 4.94 -21.40 -2.72
CA ASN A 138 3.70 -22.07 -3.07
C ASN A 138 2.56 -21.11 -3.43
N GLN A 139 2.90 -19.88 -3.81
CA GLN A 139 1.94 -18.88 -4.24
C GLN A 139 2.19 -18.44 -5.69
N GLY A 140 1.16 -18.64 -6.52
CA GLY A 140 1.12 -18.13 -7.89
C GLY A 140 0.30 -16.85 -8.05
N ILE A 141 0.34 -16.27 -9.24
CA ILE A 141 -0.44 -15.09 -9.62
C ILE A 141 -1.57 -15.55 -10.53
N ARG A 142 -2.66 -16.06 -9.93
CA ARG A 142 -3.80 -16.65 -10.66
C ARG A 142 -5.10 -15.94 -10.31
N PHE A 143 -5.99 -15.80 -11.29
CA PHE A 143 -7.34 -15.29 -11.08
C PHE A 143 -8.23 -16.31 -10.36
N SER A 144 -9.25 -15.81 -9.68
CA SER A 144 -10.31 -16.63 -9.10
C SER A 144 -11.12 -17.33 -10.19
N LEU A 145 -11.47 -18.58 -9.92
CA LEU A 145 -12.40 -19.35 -10.76
C LEU A 145 -13.87 -19.06 -10.40
N ASP A 146 -14.10 -18.40 -9.26
CA ASP A 146 -15.44 -18.02 -8.82
C ASP A 146 -15.94 -16.83 -9.66
N PRO A 147 -17.10 -16.93 -10.36
CA PRO A 147 -17.62 -15.85 -11.18
C PRO A 147 -17.73 -14.50 -10.46
N GLU A 148 -18.07 -14.50 -9.17
CA GLU A 148 -18.25 -13.28 -8.38
C GLU A 148 -16.93 -12.55 -8.09
N THR A 149 -15.82 -13.28 -8.05
CA THR A 149 -14.48 -12.74 -7.75
C THR A 149 -13.48 -12.95 -8.87
N SER A 150 -13.96 -13.30 -10.07
CA SER A 150 -13.15 -13.70 -11.23
C SER A 150 -12.15 -12.65 -11.72
N MET A 151 -12.36 -11.38 -11.36
CA MET A 151 -11.45 -10.24 -11.58
C MET A 151 -10.26 -10.18 -10.61
N GLY A 152 -10.29 -10.98 -9.55
CA GLY A 152 -9.38 -10.92 -8.43
C GLY A 152 -8.36 -12.05 -8.43
N LEU A 153 -7.13 -11.73 -8.02
CA LEU A 153 -6.07 -12.71 -7.79
C LEU A 153 -6.30 -13.47 -6.48
N VAL A 154 -6.06 -14.78 -6.52
CA VAL A 154 -6.29 -15.68 -5.39
C VAL A 154 -5.05 -15.80 -4.53
N GLN A 155 -5.24 -15.67 -3.23
CA GLN A 155 -4.22 -15.86 -2.21
C GLN A 155 -4.47 -17.13 -1.40
N HIS A 156 -3.56 -18.09 -1.50
CA HIS A 156 -3.56 -19.29 -0.67
C HIS A 156 -2.65 -19.11 0.55
N GLU A 157 -1.53 -18.40 0.37
CA GLU A 157 -0.49 -18.23 1.38
C GLU A 157 -0.49 -16.83 2.01
N GLY A 158 -0.18 -16.75 3.30
CA GLY A 158 -0.17 -15.48 4.05
C GLY A 158 1.01 -14.57 3.71
N GLY A 159 2.22 -15.13 3.55
CA GLY A 159 3.46 -14.38 3.36
C GLY A 159 3.48 -13.45 2.14
N PRO A 160 3.34 -13.97 0.92
CA PRO A 160 3.46 -13.20 -0.34
C PRO A 160 2.28 -12.27 -0.65
N CYS A 161 1.32 -12.08 0.26
CA CYS A 161 0.10 -11.31 -0.01
C CYS A 161 0.33 -9.85 -0.40
N GLY A 162 1.41 -9.22 0.09
CA GLY A 162 1.78 -7.86 -0.32
C GLY A 162 2.10 -7.77 -1.82
N VAL A 163 2.72 -8.81 -2.38
CA VAL A 163 2.99 -8.90 -3.83
C VAL A 163 1.69 -9.03 -4.61
N LEU A 164 0.81 -9.93 -4.18
CA LEU A 164 -0.50 -10.15 -4.82
C LEU A 164 -1.38 -8.90 -4.78
N ALA A 165 -1.46 -8.22 -3.64
CA ALA A 165 -2.28 -7.03 -3.48
C ALA A 165 -1.78 -5.89 -4.38
N ALA A 166 -0.47 -5.69 -4.47
CA ALA A 166 0.12 -4.71 -5.37
C ALA A 166 -0.18 -5.03 -6.85
N VAL A 167 0.04 -6.28 -7.29
CA VAL A 167 -0.29 -6.69 -8.66
C VAL A 167 -1.79 -6.56 -8.93
N GLN A 168 -2.64 -6.98 -7.99
CA GLN A 168 -4.09 -6.86 -8.08
C GLN A 168 -4.52 -5.39 -8.26
N ALA A 169 -3.93 -4.46 -7.53
CA ALA A 169 -4.25 -3.04 -7.66
C ALA A 169 -3.97 -2.52 -9.08
N PHE A 170 -2.84 -2.89 -9.69
CA PHE A 170 -2.57 -2.55 -11.10
C PHE A 170 -3.48 -3.29 -12.08
N VAL A 171 -3.84 -4.55 -11.81
CA VAL A 171 -4.81 -5.29 -12.64
C VAL A 171 -6.15 -4.56 -12.68
N LEU A 172 -6.64 -4.10 -11.53
CA LEU A 172 -7.86 -3.30 -11.43
C LEU A 172 -7.76 -2.00 -12.21
N LYS A 173 -6.61 -1.32 -12.17
CA LYS A 173 -6.38 -0.11 -12.96
C LYS A 173 -6.69 -0.38 -14.44
N TYR A 174 -6.13 -1.43 -15.02
CA TYR A 174 -6.33 -1.77 -16.43
C TYR A 174 -7.76 -2.25 -16.72
N LEU A 175 -8.32 -3.11 -15.88
CA LEU A 175 -9.68 -3.63 -16.06
C LEU A 175 -10.74 -2.53 -16.00
N ILE A 176 -10.58 -1.55 -15.10
CA ILE A 176 -11.58 -0.49 -14.87
C ILE A 176 -11.36 0.71 -15.81
N PHE A 177 -10.13 1.18 -15.98
CA PHE A 177 -9.87 2.48 -16.62
C PHE A 177 -9.29 2.39 -18.04
N PHE A 178 -9.01 1.17 -18.52
CA PHE A 178 -8.42 0.92 -19.84
C PHE A 178 -9.07 -0.26 -20.63
N PRO A 179 -10.41 -0.48 -20.56
CA PRO A 179 -11.03 -1.62 -21.25
C PRO A 179 -10.86 -1.57 -22.78
N ASP A 180 -10.94 -0.38 -23.39
CA ASP A 180 -10.79 -0.21 -24.83
C ASP A 180 -9.38 -0.55 -25.33
N GLU A 181 -8.37 -0.29 -24.51
CA GLU A 181 -7.00 -0.63 -24.85
C GLU A 181 -6.74 -2.13 -24.72
N LEU A 182 -7.41 -2.78 -23.76
CA LEU A 182 -7.37 -4.23 -23.65
C LEU A 182 -8.02 -4.86 -24.88
N ASN A 183 -9.13 -4.35 -25.39
CA ASN A 183 -9.82 -4.94 -26.56
C ASN A 183 -9.04 -4.86 -27.90
N LYS A 184 -7.98 -4.04 -27.99
CA LYS A 184 -7.17 -3.94 -29.21
C LYS A 184 -6.09 -5.05 -29.23
N ALA A 185 -6.21 -5.97 -30.20
CA ALA A 185 -5.30 -7.11 -30.37
C ALA A 185 -3.85 -6.73 -30.74
N VAL A 186 -3.60 -5.49 -31.17
CA VAL A 186 -2.27 -4.97 -31.50
C VAL A 186 -2.01 -3.75 -30.63
N PRO A 187 -0.93 -3.72 -29.81
CA PRO A 187 -0.55 -2.52 -29.10
C PRO A 187 -0.22 -1.44 -30.14
N GLY A 188 -1.11 -0.45 -30.29
CA GLY A 188 -0.80 0.76 -31.03
C GLY A 188 0.36 1.46 -30.32
N MET A 189 1.55 1.37 -30.91
CA MET A 189 2.86 1.81 -30.38
C MET A 189 3.00 3.30 -30.03
N MET A 190 1.93 4.10 -30.03
CA MET A 190 1.99 5.55 -29.88
C MET A 190 1.05 6.19 -28.85
N GLN A 191 0.37 5.41 -27.98
CA GLN A 191 -0.54 6.02 -26.97
C GLN A 191 -0.37 5.48 -25.54
N ILE A 192 0.73 4.79 -25.24
CA ILE A 192 0.90 4.11 -23.94
C ILE A 192 1.31 5.10 -22.82
N PHE A 193 1.95 6.24 -23.14
CA PHE A 193 2.31 7.29 -22.16
C PHE A 193 2.37 8.73 -22.74
N GLY A 194 1.39 9.16 -23.53
CA GLY A 194 1.28 10.58 -23.93
C GLY A 194 0.71 11.47 -22.82
N PRO A 195 1.09 12.75 -22.69
CA PRO A 195 0.46 13.64 -21.73
C PRO A 195 -0.97 14.02 -22.16
N ARG A 196 -1.86 14.02 -21.16
CA ARG A 196 -3.03 14.91 -20.98
C ARG A 196 -4.18 14.81 -22.00
N GLY A 197 -5.21 14.08 -21.58
CA GLY A 197 -6.59 14.55 -21.69
C GLY A 197 -7.21 14.52 -20.29
N SER A 198 -7.59 15.68 -19.76
CA SER A 198 -8.36 15.86 -18.52
C SER A 198 -9.82 15.39 -18.67
N SER A 199 -10.02 14.28 -19.37
CA SER A 199 -11.33 13.69 -19.57
C SER A 199 -11.57 12.72 -18.42
N LYS A 200 -12.52 13.07 -17.55
CA LYS A 200 -13.05 12.21 -16.48
C LYS A 200 -13.26 10.81 -17.03
N ARG A 201 -12.36 9.87 -16.70
CA ARG A 201 -12.51 8.47 -17.10
C ARG A 201 -13.41 7.81 -16.06
N GLN A 202 -14.65 7.60 -16.45
CA GLN A 202 -15.64 6.84 -15.70
C GLN A 202 -15.66 5.43 -16.28
N PHE A 203 -15.74 4.41 -15.44
CA PHE A 203 -16.00 3.05 -15.87
C PHE A 203 -17.32 3.03 -16.67
N GLN A 204 -17.26 2.65 -17.96
CA GLN A 204 -18.43 2.54 -18.84
C GLN A 204 -19.05 1.13 -18.83
N GLY A 205 -18.46 0.18 -18.10
CA GLY A 205 -19.00 -1.16 -17.91
C GLY A 205 -20.10 -1.18 -16.85
N SER A 206 -20.94 -2.21 -16.88
CA SER A 206 -21.76 -2.54 -15.70
C SER A 206 -20.85 -3.03 -14.59
N ASP A 207 -21.22 -2.84 -13.31
CA ASP A 207 -20.53 -3.36 -12.09
C ASP A 207 -20.30 -4.90 -12.11
N ASN A 208 -20.62 -5.58 -13.21
CA ASN A 208 -20.61 -7.02 -13.35
C ASN A 208 -19.27 -7.55 -13.87
N PHE A 209 -18.32 -7.69 -12.94
CA PHE A 209 -17.01 -8.30 -13.18
C PHE A 209 -17.07 -9.76 -13.68
N SER A 210 -18.19 -10.46 -13.49
CA SER A 210 -18.35 -11.86 -13.93
C SER A 210 -18.37 -12.04 -15.46
N SER A 211 -18.53 -10.94 -16.21
CA SER A 211 -18.58 -10.95 -17.68
C SER A 211 -17.21 -10.80 -18.37
N LEU A 212 -16.12 -10.62 -17.59
CA LEU A 212 -14.78 -10.42 -18.13
C LEU A 212 -14.23 -11.73 -18.74
N SER A 213 -13.82 -11.67 -20.02
CA SER A 213 -13.16 -12.82 -20.65
C SER A 213 -11.77 -13.07 -20.06
N GLU A 214 -11.34 -14.33 -20.08
CA GLU A 214 -9.98 -14.72 -19.64
C GLU A 214 -8.89 -13.94 -20.40
N GLU A 215 -9.08 -13.68 -21.69
CA GLU A 215 -8.13 -12.94 -22.52
C GLU A 215 -7.95 -11.48 -22.03
N ILE A 216 -9.04 -10.81 -21.62
CA ILE A 216 -8.97 -9.46 -21.07
C ILE A 216 -8.22 -9.47 -19.73
N LYS A 217 -8.50 -10.44 -18.86
CA LYS A 217 -7.83 -10.60 -17.57
C LYS A 217 -6.34 -10.87 -17.73
N ILE A 218 -5.96 -11.76 -18.65
CA ILE A 218 -4.57 -12.07 -18.99
C ILE A 218 -3.84 -10.84 -19.52
N ARG A 219 -4.44 -10.09 -20.44
CA ARG A 219 -3.84 -8.83 -20.96
C ARG A 219 -3.68 -7.78 -19.87
N ALA A 220 -4.66 -7.64 -18.98
CA ALA A 220 -4.57 -6.74 -17.84
C ALA A 220 -3.42 -7.14 -16.90
N LEU A 221 -3.28 -8.44 -16.60
CA LEU A 221 -2.20 -8.96 -15.77
C LEU A 221 -0.81 -8.71 -16.39
N ILE A 222 -0.63 -9.03 -17.67
CA ILE A 222 0.64 -8.78 -18.38
C ILE A 222 0.98 -7.29 -18.39
N ARG A 223 -0.01 -6.42 -18.65
CA ARG A 223 0.20 -4.96 -18.62
C ARG A 223 0.61 -4.46 -17.24
N SER A 224 -0.05 -4.95 -16.21
CA SER A 224 0.21 -4.63 -14.80
C SER A 224 1.61 -5.03 -14.38
N MET A 225 1.99 -6.29 -14.64
CA MET A 225 3.32 -6.81 -14.34
C MET A 225 4.40 -6.02 -15.06
N GLY A 226 4.20 -5.73 -16.35
CA GLY A 226 5.16 -4.92 -17.13
C GLY A 226 5.32 -3.51 -16.56
N GLU A 227 4.22 -2.82 -16.24
CA GLU A 227 4.27 -1.47 -15.68
C GLU A 227 5.00 -1.42 -14.33
N ILE A 228 4.70 -2.36 -13.42
CA ILE A 228 5.38 -2.46 -12.12
C ILE A 228 6.89 -2.67 -12.33
N LEU A 229 7.28 -3.60 -13.20
CA LEU A 229 8.70 -3.89 -13.44
C LEU A 229 9.42 -2.72 -14.09
N PHE A 230 8.79 -2.00 -15.02
CA PHE A 230 9.34 -0.76 -15.59
C PHE A 230 9.52 0.31 -14.53
N THR A 231 8.56 0.44 -13.61
CA THR A 231 8.63 1.39 -12.50
C THR A 231 9.80 1.06 -11.58
N CYS A 232 9.97 -0.20 -11.19
CA CYS A 232 11.14 -0.69 -10.42
C CYS A 232 12.46 -0.40 -11.16
N GLY A 233 12.45 -0.58 -12.48
CA GLY A 233 13.56 -0.31 -13.39
C GLY A 233 13.84 1.17 -13.71
N SER A 234 13.14 2.10 -13.06
CA SER A 234 13.19 3.54 -13.34
C SER A 234 12.96 3.90 -14.81
N GLY A 235 12.15 3.10 -15.52
CA GLY A 235 11.85 3.25 -16.95
C GLY A 235 13.00 2.89 -17.89
N LYS A 236 14.12 2.33 -17.40
CA LYS A 236 15.33 2.09 -18.19
C LYS A 236 15.57 0.63 -18.53
N ARG A 237 15.32 -0.27 -17.58
CA ARG A 237 15.59 -1.71 -17.72
C ARG A 237 14.58 -2.53 -16.95
N VAL A 238 14.22 -3.68 -17.49
CA VAL A 238 13.38 -4.67 -16.83
C VAL A 238 14.14 -5.99 -16.81
N ILE A 239 14.16 -6.63 -15.65
CA ILE A 239 14.64 -8.00 -15.48
C ILE A 239 13.45 -8.91 -15.27
N ILE A 240 13.34 -9.94 -16.10
CA ILE A 240 12.34 -11.00 -15.96
C ILE A 240 13.07 -12.25 -15.50
N VAL A 241 12.65 -12.79 -14.36
CA VAL A 241 13.18 -14.03 -13.80
C VAL A 241 12.20 -15.16 -14.03
N THR A 242 12.72 -16.25 -14.60
CA THR A 242 11.98 -17.49 -14.86
C THR A 242 12.75 -18.70 -14.33
N LEU A 243 12.36 -19.92 -14.71
CA LEU A 243 12.95 -21.16 -14.22
C LEU A 243 13.69 -21.92 -15.32
N ASN A 244 14.88 -22.42 -15.00
CA ASN A 244 15.71 -23.24 -15.90
C ASN A 244 15.12 -24.63 -16.19
N VAL A 245 14.23 -25.12 -15.32
CA VAL A 245 13.69 -26.49 -15.35
C VAL A 245 12.80 -26.76 -16.58
N LEU A 246 12.40 -25.72 -17.31
CA LEU A 246 11.48 -25.81 -18.46
C LEU A 246 12.18 -25.88 -19.82
N GLY A 247 13.52 -25.95 -19.86
CA GLY A 247 14.29 -26.09 -21.11
C GLY A 247 14.45 -24.79 -21.90
N HIS A 248 15.35 -24.82 -22.90
CA HIS A 248 15.73 -23.67 -23.74
C HIS A 248 14.66 -23.28 -24.79
N ASP A 249 13.59 -24.07 -24.93
CA ASP A 249 12.61 -24.03 -26.03
C ASP A 249 11.29 -23.28 -25.67
N ILE A 250 11.32 -22.36 -24.71
CA ILE A 250 10.18 -21.43 -24.48
C ILE A 250 9.92 -20.56 -25.73
N ASP A 251 10.90 -20.49 -26.65
CA ASP A 251 10.78 -19.75 -27.91
C ASP A 251 10.12 -20.56 -29.05
N GLU A 252 9.87 -21.88 -28.90
CA GLU A 252 9.37 -22.73 -30.01
C GLU A 252 8.03 -23.45 -29.79
N VAL A 253 7.33 -23.23 -28.67
CA VAL A 253 6.00 -23.84 -28.49
C VAL A 253 4.97 -22.81 -28.03
N ASP A 254 4.11 -22.44 -28.97
CA ASP A 254 2.75 -21.97 -28.67
C ASP A 254 2.07 -23.06 -27.80
N GLY A 255 1.97 -22.84 -26.48
CA GLY A 255 1.19 -23.70 -25.58
C GLY A 255 1.95 -24.51 -24.52
N MET A 256 2.86 -23.90 -23.75
CA MET A 256 3.17 -24.47 -22.43
C MET A 256 1.97 -24.25 -21.49
N ASP A 257 1.19 -25.31 -21.27
CA ASP A 257 0.02 -25.26 -20.39
C ASP A 257 0.40 -25.24 -18.89
N ASP A 258 -0.51 -24.77 -18.05
CA ASP A 258 -0.29 -24.67 -16.60
C ASP A 258 -0.02 -26.04 -15.96
N GLU A 259 -0.50 -27.12 -16.57
CA GLU A 259 -0.34 -28.49 -16.08
C GLU A 259 1.10 -29.00 -16.28
N THR A 260 1.69 -28.73 -17.44
CA THR A 260 3.09 -29.09 -17.73
C THR A 260 4.04 -28.35 -16.80
N VAL A 261 3.79 -27.06 -16.55
CA VAL A 261 4.55 -26.29 -15.56
C VAL A 261 4.39 -26.89 -14.17
N ALA A 262 3.16 -27.24 -13.76
CA ALA A 262 2.93 -27.83 -12.45
C ALA A 262 3.71 -29.14 -12.24
N ARG A 263 3.72 -30.03 -13.25
CA ARG A 263 4.49 -31.29 -13.21
C ARG A 263 6.00 -31.04 -13.15
N ALA A 264 6.52 -30.08 -13.92
CA ALA A 264 7.94 -29.75 -13.89
C ALA A 264 8.41 -29.15 -12.55
N LEU A 265 7.50 -28.58 -11.77
CA LEU A 265 7.77 -28.03 -10.44
C LEU A 265 7.50 -29.03 -9.31
N GLU A 266 7.06 -30.25 -9.62
CA GLU A 266 6.82 -31.27 -8.61
C GLU A 266 8.15 -31.66 -7.93
N GLY A 267 8.18 -31.64 -6.60
CA GLY A 267 9.39 -31.94 -5.81
C GLY A 267 10.45 -30.84 -5.75
N LEU A 268 10.31 -29.74 -6.49
CA LEU A 268 11.24 -28.61 -6.41
C LEU A 268 11.08 -27.85 -5.07
N SER A 269 12.17 -27.60 -4.36
CA SER A 269 12.16 -26.84 -3.11
C SER A 269 13.31 -25.83 -3.12
N ILE A 270 13.06 -24.64 -2.59
CA ILE A 270 14.08 -23.60 -2.41
C ILE A 270 14.45 -23.60 -0.94
N GLU A 271 15.64 -24.09 -0.60
CA GLU A 271 16.13 -24.11 0.78
C GLU A 271 17.33 -23.18 0.99
N SER A 272 18.00 -22.77 -0.10
CA SER A 272 19.22 -21.99 -0.03
C SER A 272 19.42 -21.06 -1.23
N ALA A 273 20.37 -20.12 -1.10
CA ALA A 273 20.87 -19.32 -2.20
C ALA A 273 21.40 -20.16 -3.38
N SER A 274 22.03 -21.30 -3.09
CA SER A 274 22.56 -22.19 -4.12
C SER A 274 21.46 -22.86 -4.95
N ASP A 275 20.28 -23.05 -4.37
CA ASP A 275 19.12 -23.55 -5.09
C ASP A 275 18.59 -22.48 -6.03
N LEU A 276 18.45 -21.23 -5.56
CA LEU A 276 18.08 -20.09 -6.40
C LEU A 276 19.02 -19.96 -7.61
N GLN A 277 20.33 -20.05 -7.39
CA GLN A 277 21.31 -19.95 -8.47
C GLN A 277 21.09 -21.00 -9.57
N LYS A 278 20.79 -22.25 -9.20
CA LYS A 278 20.61 -23.36 -10.14
C LYS A 278 19.29 -23.28 -10.90
N ILE A 279 18.23 -22.85 -10.23
CA ILE A 279 16.87 -22.91 -10.78
C ILE A 279 16.47 -21.66 -11.55
N LEU A 280 17.07 -20.49 -11.26
CA LEU A 280 16.62 -19.23 -11.83
C LEU A 280 17.32 -18.91 -13.15
N ARG A 281 16.53 -18.41 -14.10
CA ARG A 281 16.95 -17.84 -15.37
C ARG A 281 16.69 -16.34 -15.35
N VAL A 282 17.67 -15.53 -15.76
CA VAL A 282 17.55 -14.06 -15.71
C VAL A 282 17.68 -13.47 -17.10
N GLU A 283 16.70 -12.68 -17.51
CA GLU A 283 16.69 -12.02 -18.81
C GLU A 283 16.48 -10.52 -18.67
N THR A 284 17.31 -9.73 -19.35
CA THR A 284 17.25 -8.26 -19.31
C THR A 284 16.65 -7.70 -20.59
N TYR A 285 15.73 -6.76 -20.42
CA TYR A 285 15.01 -6.06 -21.48
C TYR A 285 15.06 -4.55 -21.26
N ASN A 286 15.10 -3.78 -22.35
CA ASN A 286 15.09 -2.31 -22.35
C ASN A 286 13.88 -1.73 -23.12
N ALA A 287 13.25 -2.54 -23.97
CA ALA A 287 12.11 -2.16 -24.79
C ALA A 287 10.80 -2.71 -24.20
N GLN A 288 9.78 -1.85 -24.12
CA GLN A 288 8.48 -2.20 -23.53
C GLN A 288 7.75 -3.32 -24.29
N ALA A 289 7.84 -3.33 -25.62
CA ALA A 289 7.24 -4.39 -26.44
C ALA A 289 7.83 -5.77 -26.14
N ALA A 290 9.17 -5.85 -26.00
CA ALA A 290 9.87 -7.10 -25.69
C ALA A 290 9.50 -7.64 -24.30
N VAL A 291 9.36 -6.74 -23.30
CA VAL A 291 8.88 -7.11 -21.97
C VAL A 291 7.49 -7.72 -22.03
N TYR A 292 6.54 -7.11 -22.75
CA TYR A 292 5.19 -7.65 -22.84
C TYR A 292 5.13 -8.98 -23.57
N GLN A 293 5.88 -9.13 -24.67
CA GLN A 293 5.99 -10.41 -25.38
C GLN A 293 6.56 -11.49 -24.48
N ARG A 294 7.63 -11.18 -23.72
CA ARG A 294 8.23 -12.15 -22.81
C ARG A 294 7.32 -12.51 -21.64
N LEU A 295 6.68 -11.53 -21.01
CA LEU A 295 5.70 -11.78 -19.95
C LEU A 295 4.53 -12.62 -20.45
N GLN A 296 4.06 -12.39 -21.68
CA GLN A 296 3.01 -13.21 -22.29
C GLN A 296 3.48 -14.66 -22.47
N ALA A 297 4.68 -14.88 -23.03
CA ALA A 297 5.24 -16.21 -23.25
C ALA A 297 5.51 -16.98 -21.94
N THR A 298 5.88 -16.25 -20.87
CA THR A 298 6.27 -16.83 -19.58
C THR A 298 5.16 -16.78 -18.52
N LEU A 299 3.97 -16.30 -18.89
CA LEU A 299 2.83 -16.16 -17.97
C LEU A 299 2.47 -17.47 -17.24
N PRO A 300 2.46 -18.66 -17.88
CA PRO A 300 2.22 -19.93 -17.18
C PRO A 300 3.15 -20.15 -15.97
N ILE A 301 4.40 -19.66 -16.03
CA ILE A 301 5.37 -19.74 -14.95
C ILE A 301 4.98 -18.79 -13.80
N PHE A 302 4.55 -17.57 -14.10
CA PHE A 302 4.07 -16.62 -13.09
C PHE A 302 2.72 -17.01 -12.50
N ARG A 303 1.91 -17.77 -13.23
CA ARG A 303 0.72 -18.40 -12.67
C ARG A 303 1.07 -19.58 -11.79
N SER A 304 2.20 -20.26 -11.99
CA SER A 304 2.64 -21.41 -11.20
C SER A 304 2.82 -21.09 -9.72
N ARG A 305 3.02 -22.12 -8.88
CA ARG A 305 3.26 -21.97 -7.43
C ARG A 305 4.49 -21.11 -7.08
N MET A 306 5.37 -20.83 -8.04
CA MET A 306 6.56 -20.00 -7.89
C MET A 306 6.34 -18.53 -8.28
N GLY A 307 5.15 -18.20 -8.75
CA GLY A 307 4.90 -16.93 -9.42
C GLY A 307 5.17 -15.68 -8.57
N ALA A 308 4.73 -15.68 -7.31
CA ALA A 308 4.89 -14.52 -6.45
C ALA A 308 6.38 -14.23 -6.14
N ILE A 309 7.17 -15.26 -5.81
CA ILE A 309 8.59 -15.09 -5.53
C ILE A 309 9.38 -14.73 -6.80
N LEU A 310 9.07 -15.33 -7.96
CA LEU A 310 9.70 -14.98 -9.23
C LEU A 310 9.43 -13.53 -9.63
N PHE A 311 8.20 -13.06 -9.41
CA PHE A 311 7.84 -11.67 -9.69
C PHE A 311 8.53 -10.69 -8.74
N LEU A 312 8.62 -11.02 -7.43
CA LEU A 312 9.39 -10.22 -6.48
C LEU A 312 10.87 -10.13 -6.88
N ILE A 313 11.50 -11.25 -7.20
CA ILE A 313 12.91 -11.26 -7.63
C ILE A 313 13.10 -10.45 -8.92
N SER A 314 12.16 -10.56 -9.88
CA SER A 314 12.15 -9.74 -11.09
C SER A 314 12.14 -8.24 -10.77
N ALA A 315 11.31 -7.80 -9.81
CA ALA A 315 11.23 -6.41 -9.37
C ALA A 315 12.54 -5.95 -8.68
N LEU A 316 13.07 -6.75 -7.75
CA LEU A 316 14.31 -6.46 -7.03
C LEU A 316 15.50 -6.32 -7.98
N LEU A 317 15.64 -7.24 -8.94
CA LEU A 317 16.73 -7.18 -9.91
C LEU A 317 16.54 -6.03 -10.93
N SER A 318 15.30 -5.71 -11.31
CA SER A 318 14.99 -4.55 -12.16
C SER A 318 15.43 -3.24 -11.50
N ARG A 319 15.17 -3.09 -10.19
CA ARG A 319 15.69 -1.97 -9.39
C ARG A 319 17.22 -2.04 -9.25
N GLY A 320 17.74 -3.24 -8.97
CA GLY A 320 19.15 -3.53 -8.70
C GLY A 320 19.40 -3.62 -7.20
N LEU A 321 20.14 -4.64 -6.76
CA LEU A 321 20.31 -4.96 -5.33
C LEU A 321 20.97 -3.81 -4.55
N ASP A 322 22.01 -3.19 -5.11
CA ASP A 322 22.64 -2.00 -4.53
C ASP A 322 21.65 -0.84 -4.34
N ALA A 323 20.78 -0.62 -5.33
CA ALA A 323 19.79 0.44 -5.28
C ALA A 323 18.69 0.14 -4.26
N VAL A 324 18.27 -1.13 -4.14
CA VAL A 324 17.37 -1.59 -3.08
C VAL A 324 18.00 -1.34 -1.71
N GLN A 325 19.27 -1.68 -1.50
CA GLN A 325 19.94 -1.40 -0.23
C GLN A 325 20.07 0.10 0.04
N ALA A 326 20.31 0.91 -1.00
CA ALA A 326 20.36 2.36 -0.88
C ALA A 326 19.00 3.00 -0.60
N ASP A 327 17.88 2.38 -0.98
CA ASP A 327 16.52 2.85 -0.67
C ASP A 327 16.18 2.69 0.81
N ARG A 328 16.76 1.68 1.47
CA ARG A 328 16.39 1.27 2.83
C ARG A 328 17.03 2.17 3.88
N ASP A 329 16.31 2.33 4.99
CA ASP A 329 16.84 3.01 6.18
C ASP A 329 17.62 2.03 7.07
N ASP A 330 17.18 0.78 7.15
CA ASP A 330 17.88 -0.32 7.82
C ASP A 330 18.10 -1.51 6.84
N PRO A 331 19.25 -1.58 6.16
CA PRO A 331 19.55 -2.64 5.20
C PRO A 331 19.84 -4.00 5.86
N THR A 332 19.98 -4.05 7.19
CA THR A 332 20.39 -5.27 7.91
C THR A 332 19.24 -6.27 8.09
N LEU A 333 18.00 -5.79 8.05
CA LEU A 333 16.81 -6.64 8.18
C LEU A 333 16.51 -7.38 6.87
N PRO A 334 15.84 -8.53 6.88
CA PRO A 334 15.32 -9.16 5.67
C PRO A 334 14.02 -8.50 5.20
N LEU A 335 13.74 -8.56 3.89
CA LEU A 335 12.49 -8.05 3.31
C LEU A 335 11.27 -8.92 3.65
N VAL A 336 11.47 -10.21 3.92
CA VAL A 336 10.44 -11.12 4.45
C VAL A 336 10.56 -11.13 5.97
N THR A 337 9.54 -10.64 6.66
CA THR A 337 9.62 -10.37 8.09
C THR A 337 9.42 -11.63 8.93
N ALA A 338 10.38 -11.93 9.79
CA ALA A 338 10.27 -12.99 10.80
C ALA A 338 9.37 -12.52 11.98
N PRO A 339 8.71 -13.44 12.72
CA PRO A 339 8.73 -14.90 12.57
C PRO A 339 7.67 -15.44 11.59
N PHE A 340 6.78 -14.60 11.07
CA PHE A 340 5.58 -15.03 10.37
C PHE A 340 5.71 -15.08 8.84
N GLY A 341 6.76 -14.49 8.26
CA GLY A 341 7.05 -14.53 6.83
C GLY A 341 6.27 -13.52 6.00
N HIS A 342 5.81 -12.41 6.56
CA HIS A 342 5.03 -11.42 5.84
C HIS A 342 5.89 -10.57 4.89
N ALA A 343 5.30 -10.09 3.80
CA ALA A 343 5.92 -9.07 2.98
C ALA A 343 6.10 -7.77 3.78
N SER A 344 7.33 -7.26 3.83
CA SER A 344 7.64 -5.95 4.39
C SER A 344 7.00 -4.80 3.60
N GLN A 345 6.97 -3.61 4.20
CA GLN A 345 6.51 -2.41 3.53
C GLN A 345 7.43 -2.03 2.37
N GLU A 346 8.73 -2.31 2.45
CA GLU A 346 9.70 -2.12 1.38
C GLU A 346 9.31 -2.88 0.10
N ILE A 347 8.85 -4.13 0.24
CA ILE A 347 8.36 -4.92 -0.90
C ILE A 347 7.14 -4.24 -1.52
N VAL A 348 6.19 -3.81 -0.69
CA VAL A 348 4.96 -3.18 -1.17
C VAL A 348 5.28 -1.86 -1.87
N ASN A 349 6.10 -1.00 -1.25
CA ASN A 349 6.50 0.29 -1.82
C ASN A 349 7.31 0.12 -3.11
N LEU A 350 8.21 -0.87 -3.20
CA LEU A 350 8.92 -1.19 -4.43
C LEU A 350 7.93 -1.45 -5.58
N LEU A 351 6.88 -2.22 -5.33
CA LEU A 351 5.88 -2.55 -6.36
C LEU A 351 4.90 -1.40 -6.66
N LEU A 352 4.68 -0.48 -5.71
CA LEU A 352 3.78 0.67 -5.89
C LEU A 352 4.46 1.89 -6.54
N CYS A 353 5.72 2.15 -6.20
CA CYS A 353 6.44 3.37 -6.61
C CYS A 353 7.84 3.13 -7.20
N GLY A 354 8.35 1.90 -7.19
CA GLY A 354 9.67 1.57 -7.73
C GLY A 354 10.83 1.78 -6.76
N GLU A 355 10.57 2.21 -5.52
CA GLU A 355 11.59 2.43 -4.48
C GLU A 355 11.29 1.55 -3.26
N ALA A 356 12.31 0.86 -2.75
CA ALA A 356 12.18 -0.06 -1.61
C ALA A 356 12.29 0.67 -0.24
N VAL A 357 11.59 1.80 -0.11
CA VAL A 357 11.54 2.57 1.14
C VAL A 357 10.63 1.89 2.17
N ALA A 358 11.01 1.90 3.44
CA ALA A 358 10.23 1.26 4.52
C ALA A 358 9.04 2.12 4.98
N ASN A 359 9.11 3.43 4.78
CA ASN A 359 8.13 4.36 5.32
C ASN A 359 7.05 4.75 4.30
N VAL A 360 5.89 5.13 4.83
CA VAL A 360 4.68 5.47 4.05
C VAL A 360 4.36 6.96 4.06
N PHE A 361 5.20 7.81 4.67
CA PHE A 361 5.08 9.27 4.60
C PHE A 361 5.72 9.83 3.32
N ASP A 362 5.48 11.11 3.00
CA ASP A 362 6.03 11.75 1.81
C ASP A 362 7.46 12.25 2.01
N GLY A 363 8.31 12.08 0.99
CA GLY A 363 9.62 12.72 0.91
C GLY A 363 10.61 12.19 1.95
N ARG A 364 11.21 13.09 2.74
CA ARG A 364 12.19 12.74 3.78
C ARG A 364 11.80 13.39 5.09
N MET A 365 12.01 12.68 6.18
CA MET A 365 11.79 13.19 7.54
C MET A 365 13.14 13.43 8.21
N ASP A 366 13.43 14.68 8.57
CA ASP A 366 14.63 15.06 9.33
C ASP A 366 14.42 14.77 10.82
N LEU A 367 15.30 13.97 11.40
CA LEU A 367 15.30 13.66 12.84
C LEU A 367 16.31 14.53 13.63
N GLY A 368 16.99 15.46 12.95
CA GLY A 368 18.09 16.24 13.49
C GLY A 368 19.43 15.50 13.40
N GLY A 369 20.53 16.23 13.60
CA GLY A 369 21.87 15.65 13.62
C GLY A 369 22.34 15.06 12.29
N GLY A 370 21.68 15.42 11.17
CA GLY A 370 21.98 14.87 9.85
C GLY A 370 21.35 13.49 9.57
N MET A 371 20.47 13.01 10.44
CA MET A 371 19.74 11.75 10.25
C MET A 371 18.40 12.01 9.55
N PHE A 372 18.14 11.27 8.48
CA PHE A 372 16.89 11.36 7.72
C PHE A 372 16.28 9.97 7.54
N LEU A 373 14.96 9.89 7.68
CA LEU A 373 14.18 8.73 7.25
C LEU A 373 13.64 8.97 5.84
N LYS A 374 13.65 7.93 5.01
CA LYS A 374 13.20 8.00 3.60
C LYS A 374 11.75 7.55 3.50
N GLY A 375 10.91 8.40 2.93
CA GLY A 375 9.54 8.12 2.56
C GLY A 375 9.35 8.06 1.04
N VAL A 376 8.10 8.06 0.61
CA VAL A 376 7.70 7.97 -0.80
C VAL A 376 7.94 9.31 -1.49
N SER A 377 8.75 9.30 -2.56
CA SER A 377 9.24 10.52 -3.20
C SER A 377 8.26 11.18 -4.18
N SER A 378 7.32 10.41 -4.75
CA SER A 378 6.39 10.90 -5.78
C SER A 378 5.00 10.26 -5.69
N ASN A 379 4.00 10.91 -6.28
CA ASN A 379 2.66 10.34 -6.45
C ASN A 379 2.71 9.00 -7.18
N VAL A 380 1.83 8.09 -6.76
CA VAL A 380 1.75 6.73 -7.33
C VAL A 380 0.52 6.55 -8.20
N GLU A 381 0.56 5.55 -9.08
CA GLU A 381 -0.59 5.20 -9.93
C GLU A 381 -1.72 4.57 -9.12
N VAL A 382 -1.39 3.67 -8.19
CA VAL A 382 -2.31 3.05 -7.21
C VAL A 382 -1.73 3.19 -5.81
N GLY A 383 -2.57 3.52 -4.84
CA GLY A 383 -2.18 4.01 -3.53
C GLY A 383 -2.01 2.96 -2.47
N PHE A 384 -1.83 3.43 -1.24
CA PHE A 384 -1.74 2.59 -0.05
C PHE A 384 -2.47 3.24 1.13
N LEU A 385 -3.16 2.43 1.91
CA LEU A 385 -3.74 2.78 3.21
C LEU A 385 -3.39 1.69 4.22
N THR A 386 -3.32 2.02 5.50
CA THR A 386 -3.08 1.00 6.52
C THR A 386 -3.89 1.25 7.80
N LEU A 387 -4.29 0.15 8.43
CA LEU A 387 -4.91 0.17 9.75
C LEU A 387 -3.99 0.82 10.79
N LEU A 388 -2.67 0.66 10.63
CA LEU A 388 -1.66 1.18 11.54
C LEU A 388 -1.72 2.71 11.67
N GLU A 389 -2.15 3.42 10.64
CA GLU A 389 -2.35 4.87 10.72
C GLU A 389 -3.53 5.24 11.60
N SER A 390 -4.65 4.51 11.50
CA SER A 390 -5.81 4.74 12.36
C SER A 390 -5.50 4.47 13.85
N LEU A 391 -4.52 3.61 14.09
CA LEU A 391 -3.98 3.28 15.41
C LEU A 391 -2.86 4.24 15.86
N ASN A 392 -2.53 5.26 15.06
CA ASN A 392 -1.48 6.26 15.28
C ASN A 392 -0.04 5.67 15.38
N PHE A 393 0.23 4.53 14.75
CA PHE A 393 1.58 3.97 14.66
C PHE A 393 2.41 4.59 13.52
N CYS A 394 1.77 5.07 12.46
CA CYS A 394 2.42 5.76 11.37
C CYS A 394 1.49 6.83 10.78
N LYS A 395 2.00 7.64 9.86
CA LYS A 395 1.23 8.60 9.07
C LYS A 395 1.47 8.33 7.60
N VAL A 396 0.41 8.01 6.85
CA VAL A 396 0.51 7.79 5.41
C VAL A 396 0.49 9.15 4.71
N GLY A 397 1.44 9.35 3.81
CA GLY A 397 1.62 10.56 3.03
C GLY A 397 0.59 10.71 1.91
N GLN A 398 0.50 11.92 1.36
CA GLN A 398 -0.40 12.24 0.26
C GLN A 398 -0.04 11.51 -1.03
N ASN A 399 1.24 11.20 -1.25
CA ASN A 399 1.67 10.45 -2.42
C ASN A 399 0.98 9.08 -2.51
N LEU A 400 0.76 8.42 -1.37
CA LEU A 400 0.07 7.12 -1.27
C LEU A 400 -1.44 7.25 -1.03
N LYS A 401 -1.91 8.28 -0.32
CA LYS A 401 -3.34 8.51 -0.04
C LYS A 401 -4.12 9.02 -1.23
N CYS A 402 -3.48 9.78 -2.11
CA CYS A 402 -4.07 10.40 -3.28
C CYS A 402 -3.41 9.87 -4.57
N PRO A 403 -3.54 8.55 -4.84
CA PRO A 403 -3.00 7.96 -6.05
C PRO A 403 -3.75 8.46 -7.28
N ARG A 404 -3.18 8.29 -8.47
CA ARG A 404 -3.81 8.72 -9.73
C ARG A 404 -5.14 8.01 -10.01
N TRP A 405 -5.22 6.71 -9.70
CA TRP A 405 -6.42 5.91 -9.84
C TRP A 405 -6.95 5.60 -8.44
N PRO A 406 -8.28 5.64 -8.20
CA PRO A 406 -8.90 5.39 -6.90
C PRO A 406 -8.85 3.91 -6.53
N ILE A 407 -7.65 3.39 -6.35
CA ILE A 407 -7.31 2.02 -6.01
C ILE A 407 -6.20 2.10 -4.97
N TRP A 408 -6.36 1.39 -3.85
CA TRP A 408 -5.43 1.38 -2.75
C TRP A 408 -5.17 -0.06 -2.31
N VAL A 409 -3.90 -0.42 -2.15
CA VAL A 409 -3.52 -1.56 -1.32
C VAL A 409 -3.81 -1.19 0.13
N VAL A 410 -4.49 -2.07 0.87
CA VAL A 410 -4.84 -1.85 2.28
C VAL A 410 -4.11 -2.86 3.14
N GLY A 411 -3.20 -2.38 3.97
CA GLY A 411 -2.41 -3.20 4.90
C GLY A 411 -2.95 -3.22 6.32
N SER A 412 -3.09 -4.40 6.92
CA SER A 412 -3.18 -4.60 8.37
C SER A 412 -1.81 -4.94 8.94
N GLU A 413 -1.75 -5.48 10.16
CA GLU A 413 -0.50 -5.97 10.76
C GLU A 413 0.10 -7.18 10.01
N SER A 414 -0.75 -8.01 9.40
CA SER A 414 -0.33 -9.33 8.88
C SER A 414 -0.82 -9.62 7.46
N HIS A 415 -1.62 -8.74 6.87
CA HIS A 415 -2.31 -9.03 5.62
C HIS A 415 -2.52 -7.79 4.76
N TYR A 416 -2.46 -7.99 3.44
CA TYR A 416 -2.71 -6.95 2.43
C TYR A 416 -3.90 -7.33 1.56
N THR A 417 -4.77 -6.35 1.31
CA THR A 417 -5.97 -6.48 0.46
C THR A 417 -6.07 -5.28 -0.47
N VAL A 418 -7.13 -5.18 -1.27
CA VAL A 418 -7.32 -4.05 -2.20
C VAL A 418 -8.67 -3.37 -1.99
N LEU A 419 -8.67 -2.05 -1.94
CA LEU A 419 -9.85 -1.19 -1.87
C LEU A 419 -9.87 -0.29 -3.10
N PHE A 420 -11.01 -0.12 -3.76
CA PHE A 420 -11.07 0.68 -4.98
C PHE A 420 -12.44 1.32 -5.21
N ALA A 421 -12.48 2.33 -6.09
CA ALA A 421 -13.70 2.91 -6.64
C ALA A 421 -13.72 2.77 -8.17
N LEU A 422 -14.92 2.76 -8.75
CA LEU A 422 -15.10 2.70 -10.20
C LEU A 422 -15.03 4.08 -10.88
N ASN A 423 -15.08 5.15 -10.08
CA ASN A 423 -15.08 6.53 -10.57
C ASN A 423 -13.93 7.32 -9.95
N THR A 424 -13.14 7.96 -10.82
CA THR A 424 -12.03 8.84 -10.43
C THR A 424 -12.49 10.08 -9.66
N SER A 425 -13.75 10.49 -9.80
CA SER A 425 -14.31 11.64 -9.07
C SER A 425 -14.31 11.46 -7.54
N VAL A 426 -14.18 10.23 -7.02
CA VAL A 426 -14.09 9.97 -5.58
C VAL A 426 -12.86 10.63 -4.94
N GLN A 427 -11.82 10.87 -5.75
CA GLN A 427 -10.60 11.56 -5.31
C GLN A 427 -10.63 13.07 -5.54
N GLU A 428 -11.62 13.60 -6.27
CA GLU A 428 -11.75 15.04 -6.47
C GLU A 428 -11.87 15.71 -5.09
N GLU A 429 -10.94 16.62 -4.80
CA GLU A 429 -11.05 17.47 -3.62
C GLU A 429 -12.22 18.42 -3.82
N ASN A 430 -13.04 18.58 -2.79
CA ASN A 430 -14.02 19.66 -2.80
C ASN A 430 -13.33 20.99 -2.50
N GLU A 431 -14.03 22.11 -2.76
CA GLU A 431 -13.49 23.46 -2.51
C GLU A 431 -12.96 23.65 -1.08
N LEU A 432 -13.55 22.97 -0.09
CA LEU A 432 -13.12 23.03 1.31
C LEU A 432 -11.76 22.35 1.49
N GLU A 433 -11.61 21.12 0.99
CA GLU A 433 -10.36 20.35 1.08
C GLU A 433 -9.21 21.06 0.35
N GLU A 434 -9.46 21.58 -0.85
CA GLU A 434 -8.44 22.31 -1.62
C GLU A 434 -8.02 23.59 -0.88
N ARG A 435 -8.99 24.34 -0.35
CA ARG A 435 -8.73 25.57 0.41
C ARG A 435 -8.03 25.27 1.74
N GLU A 436 -8.40 24.20 2.44
CA GLU A 436 -7.70 23.73 3.65
C GLU A 436 -6.25 23.40 3.34
N SER A 437 -5.99 22.61 2.30
CA SER A 437 -4.65 22.26 1.85
C SER A 437 -3.82 23.49 1.44
N GLN A 438 -4.43 24.49 0.80
CA GLN A 438 -3.77 25.75 0.47
C GLN A 438 -3.38 26.53 1.72
N ILE A 439 -4.32 26.73 2.65
CA ILE A 439 -4.10 27.50 3.88
C ILE A 439 -3.11 26.76 4.80
N ARG A 440 -3.23 25.43 4.91
CA ARG A 440 -2.33 24.57 5.67
C ARG A 440 -0.90 24.67 5.15
N ARG A 441 -0.69 24.58 3.82
CA ARG A 441 0.65 24.76 3.24
C ARG A 441 1.25 26.13 3.54
N ALA A 442 0.44 27.18 3.47
CA ALA A 442 0.90 28.53 3.83
C ALA A 442 1.29 28.62 5.31
N PHE A 443 0.51 27.97 6.19
CA PHE A 443 0.77 27.89 7.63
C PHE A 443 2.04 27.09 7.94
N ASP A 444 2.15 25.87 7.42
CA ASP A 444 3.30 24.99 7.65
C ASP A 444 4.61 25.58 7.10
N ALA A 445 4.55 26.36 6.02
CA ALA A 445 5.71 27.09 5.51
C ALA A 445 6.25 28.17 6.47
N GLN A 446 5.46 28.55 7.49
CA GLN A 446 5.86 29.47 8.56
C GLN A 446 6.09 28.73 9.89
N ASP A 447 5.85 27.42 9.94
CA ASP A 447 6.06 26.58 11.12
C ASP A 447 7.53 26.19 11.24
N GLN A 448 8.24 26.91 12.11
CA GLN A 448 9.64 26.65 12.44
C GLN A 448 9.82 25.52 13.47
N SER A 449 8.72 24.99 14.04
CA SER A 449 8.74 23.93 15.06
C SER A 449 8.84 22.52 14.48
N GLY A 450 8.86 22.39 13.15
CA GLY A 450 8.92 21.08 12.48
C GLY A 450 7.57 20.35 12.45
N GLY A 451 6.45 21.09 12.44
CA GLY A 451 5.10 20.53 12.35
C GLY A 451 4.34 20.48 13.68
N GLY A 452 4.76 21.24 14.69
CA GLY A 452 4.07 21.38 15.98
C GLY A 452 2.72 22.10 15.88
N GLY A 453 2.38 22.67 14.72
CA GLY A 453 1.04 23.20 14.46
C GLY A 453 0.82 24.60 15.02
N PHE A 454 1.89 25.36 15.24
CA PHE A 454 1.83 26.77 15.64
C PHE A 454 2.88 27.63 14.92
N ILE A 455 2.59 28.91 14.75
CA ILE A 455 3.46 29.89 14.06
C ILE A 455 3.57 31.20 14.85
N SER A 456 4.59 32.00 14.56
CA SER A 456 4.73 33.34 15.13
C SER A 456 3.69 34.31 14.57
N VAL A 457 3.44 35.43 15.28
CA VAL A 457 2.58 36.52 14.80
C VAL A 457 3.09 37.09 13.46
N GLU A 458 4.40 37.17 13.26
CA GLU A 458 4.99 37.59 11.98
C GLU A 458 4.67 36.60 10.86
N GLY A 459 4.85 35.31 11.12
CA GLY A 459 4.49 34.23 10.19
C GLY A 459 3.02 34.27 9.84
N PHE A 460 2.14 34.54 10.80
CA PHE A 460 0.70 34.64 10.58
C PHE A 460 0.30 35.71 9.55
N HIS A 461 0.90 36.90 9.60
CA HIS A 461 0.65 37.93 8.59
C HIS A 461 1.14 37.51 7.19
N GLN A 462 2.16 36.65 7.10
CA GLN A 462 2.57 36.05 5.84
C GLN A 462 1.54 35.04 5.34
N VAL A 463 0.99 34.19 6.23
CA VAL A 463 -0.09 33.24 5.89
C VAL A 463 -1.30 33.96 5.31
N LEU A 464 -1.78 35.03 5.97
CA LEU A 464 -2.94 35.80 5.50
C LEU A 464 -2.72 36.38 4.09
N ARG A 465 -1.51 36.88 3.80
CA ARG A 465 -1.15 37.39 2.48
C ARG A 465 -1.10 36.29 1.42
N VAL A 466 -0.37 35.20 1.70
CA VAL A 466 -0.17 34.09 0.75
C VAL A 466 -1.49 33.38 0.45
N ALA A 467 -2.34 33.18 1.46
CA ALA A 467 -3.64 32.54 1.31
C ALA A 467 -4.76 33.49 0.83
N ASN A 468 -4.48 34.79 0.67
CA ASN A 468 -5.46 35.82 0.31
C ASN A 468 -6.67 35.85 1.26
N ILE A 469 -6.41 35.99 2.56
CA ILE A 469 -7.43 36.03 3.63
C ILE A 469 -7.47 37.43 4.22
N ARG A 470 -8.68 38.00 4.34
CA ARG A 470 -8.94 39.32 4.89
C ARG A 470 -9.73 39.20 6.19
N LEU A 471 -9.01 39.16 7.31
CA LEU A 471 -9.63 39.10 8.64
C LEU A 471 -9.94 40.52 9.16
N PRO A 472 -11.09 40.70 9.85
CA PRO A 472 -11.35 41.90 10.64
C PRO A 472 -10.30 42.08 11.74
N GLN A 473 -9.96 43.34 12.06
CA GLN A 473 -8.89 43.66 13.01
C GLN A 473 -9.10 43.00 14.38
N GLU A 474 -10.33 42.98 14.89
CA GLU A 474 -10.69 42.32 16.15
C GLU A 474 -10.29 40.83 16.18
N ARG A 475 -10.52 40.09 15.08
CA ARG A 475 -10.15 38.67 15.00
C ARG A 475 -8.64 38.47 14.90
N VAL A 476 -7.93 39.39 14.26
CA VAL A 476 -6.46 39.39 14.21
C VAL A 476 -5.91 39.60 15.61
N ASP A 477 -6.39 40.62 16.32
CA ASP A 477 -5.93 40.96 17.67
C ASP A 477 -6.18 39.80 18.64
N ASN A 478 -7.34 39.15 18.55
CA ASN A 478 -7.69 37.98 19.38
C ASN A 478 -6.75 36.80 19.13
N LEU A 479 -6.49 36.44 17.86
CA LEU A 479 -5.58 35.35 17.51
C LEU A 479 -4.13 35.68 17.94
N CYS A 480 -3.71 36.93 17.81
CA CYS A 480 -2.35 37.35 18.16
C CYS A 480 -2.13 37.53 19.67
N GLY A 481 -3.19 37.54 20.49
CA GLY A 481 -3.12 37.85 21.92
C GLY A 481 -2.25 36.89 22.75
N SER A 482 -2.11 35.64 22.31
CA SER A 482 -1.25 34.61 22.94
C SER A 482 0.23 34.71 22.54
N GLY A 483 0.57 35.53 21.53
CA GLY A 483 1.92 35.66 20.98
C GLY A 483 2.32 34.58 19.96
N PHE A 484 1.47 33.58 19.74
CA PHE A 484 1.65 32.53 18.72
C PHE A 484 0.29 32.05 18.23
N ILE A 485 0.21 31.63 16.97
CA ILE A 485 -1.04 31.21 16.35
C ILE A 485 -1.06 29.69 16.27
N VAL A 486 -2.11 29.07 16.83
CA VAL A 486 -2.33 27.62 16.72
C VAL A 486 -3.22 27.31 15.52
N TRP A 487 -2.88 26.27 14.75
CA TRP A 487 -3.62 25.89 13.55
C TRP A 487 -5.11 25.68 13.83
N SER A 488 -5.48 24.98 14.90
CA SER A 488 -6.87 24.67 15.22
C SER A 488 -7.71 25.92 15.43
N GLU A 489 -7.18 26.91 16.15
CA GLU A 489 -7.87 28.17 16.44
C GLU A 489 -8.01 29.02 15.17
N PHE A 490 -6.92 29.14 14.40
CA PHE A 490 -6.95 29.84 13.13
C PHE A 490 -7.92 29.20 12.14
N TRP A 491 -7.91 27.87 12.04
CA TRP A 491 -8.78 27.14 11.13
C TRP A 491 -10.26 27.33 11.48
N GLN A 492 -10.62 27.36 12.77
CA GLN A 492 -12.00 27.69 13.19
C GLN A 492 -12.41 29.09 12.74
N VAL A 493 -11.53 30.08 12.89
CA VAL A 493 -11.79 31.44 12.41
C VAL A 493 -12.03 31.49 10.89
N ILE A 494 -11.35 30.64 10.11
CA ILE A 494 -11.54 30.52 8.66
C ILE A 494 -12.88 29.88 8.31
N LEU A 495 -13.31 28.85 9.03
CA LEU A 495 -14.61 28.21 8.83
C LEU A 495 -15.76 29.20 9.06
N ASP A 496 -15.61 30.14 9.99
CA ASP A 496 -16.62 31.18 10.27
C ASP A 496 -16.53 32.43 9.39
N LEU A 497 -15.49 32.57 8.58
CA LEU A 497 -15.24 33.76 7.77
C LEU A 497 -15.95 33.66 6.42
N ASP A 498 -16.53 34.77 5.97
CA ASP A 498 -17.22 34.83 4.67
C ASP A 498 -16.29 34.52 3.49
N ARG A 499 -16.82 33.85 2.46
CA ARG A 499 -16.09 33.48 1.26
C ARG A 499 -15.48 34.68 0.52
N SER A 500 -16.15 35.84 0.51
CA SER A 500 -15.64 37.08 -0.09
C SER A 500 -14.37 37.62 0.60
N LEU A 501 -14.17 37.24 1.85
CA LEU A 501 -13.01 37.58 2.67
C LEU A 501 -11.95 36.47 2.68
N GLY A 502 -12.12 35.43 1.86
CA GLY A 502 -11.20 34.29 1.78
C GLY A 502 -11.45 33.22 2.85
N GLY A 503 -12.59 33.27 3.55
CA GLY A 503 -13.04 32.25 4.48
C GLY A 503 -13.85 31.12 3.83
N LEU A 504 -14.40 30.25 4.66
CA LEU A 504 -15.09 29.02 4.26
C LEU A 504 -16.50 28.87 4.84
N LYS A 505 -17.12 29.97 5.30
CA LYS A 505 -18.46 29.93 5.88
C LYS A 505 -19.47 29.32 4.90
N ASP A 506 -20.04 28.19 5.30
CA ASP A 506 -21.02 27.47 4.49
C ASP A 506 -22.44 27.83 4.92
N SER A 507 -23.12 28.66 4.13
CA SER A 507 -24.53 28.98 4.37
C SER A 507 -25.49 27.85 3.95
N SER A 508 -25.00 26.81 3.26
CA SER A 508 -25.81 25.69 2.76
C SER A 508 -25.83 24.48 3.70
N GLY A 509 -24.85 24.34 4.61
CA GLY A 509 -24.68 23.18 5.49
C GLY A 509 -24.32 21.87 4.77
N LEU A 510 -24.05 21.91 3.46
CA LEU A 510 -23.79 20.74 2.63
C LEU A 510 -22.32 20.63 2.18
N MET A 511 -21.48 21.63 2.50
CA MET A 511 -20.07 21.61 2.13
C MET A 511 -19.32 20.44 2.76
N GLY A 512 -18.51 19.78 1.93
CA GLY A 512 -17.77 18.61 2.37
C GLY A 512 -18.53 17.29 2.29
N LYS A 513 -19.85 17.32 2.01
CA LYS A 513 -20.64 16.11 1.85
C LYS A 513 -20.17 15.32 0.64
N LYS A 514 -19.79 14.06 0.85
CA LYS A 514 -19.48 13.11 -0.24
C LYS A 514 -20.27 11.83 -0.03
N VAL A 515 -20.84 11.30 -1.12
CA VAL A 515 -21.45 9.97 -1.12
C VAL A 515 -20.94 9.24 -2.35
N PHE A 516 -20.33 8.07 -2.14
CA PHE A 516 -19.76 7.26 -3.20
C PHE A 516 -19.64 5.80 -2.77
N ASP A 517 -19.42 4.92 -3.73
CA ASP A 517 -19.21 3.50 -3.48
C ASP A 517 -17.71 3.16 -3.53
N LEU A 518 -17.28 2.33 -2.59
CA LEU A 518 -15.99 1.64 -2.61
C LEU A 518 -16.23 0.13 -2.70
N TYR A 519 -15.24 -0.60 -3.17
CA TYR A 519 -15.24 -2.04 -3.31
C TYR A 519 -13.99 -2.58 -2.64
N HIS A 520 -14.15 -3.55 -1.74
CA HIS A 520 -13.05 -4.20 -1.04
C HIS A 520 -12.91 -5.64 -1.52
N PHE A 521 -11.72 -5.99 -2.01
CA PHE A 521 -11.37 -7.34 -2.43
C PHE A 521 -10.29 -7.91 -1.51
N ASN A 522 -10.59 -9.01 -0.82
CA ASN A 522 -9.67 -9.58 0.17
C ASN A 522 -8.73 -10.67 -0.37
N GLY A 523 -9.02 -11.28 -1.52
CA GLY A 523 -8.16 -12.32 -2.14
C GLY A 523 -8.03 -13.66 -1.39
N ILE A 524 -8.48 -13.78 -0.15
CA ILE A 524 -8.20 -14.95 0.71
C ILE A 524 -8.91 -16.22 0.22
N ALA A 525 -8.15 -17.23 -0.15
CA ALA A 525 -8.61 -18.58 -0.47
C ALA A 525 -7.89 -19.65 0.37
N LYS A 526 -8.11 -19.63 1.68
CA LYS A 526 -7.53 -20.61 2.61
C LYS A 526 -8.50 -21.77 2.86
N SER A 527 -8.00 -23.00 2.73
CA SER A 527 -8.62 -24.15 3.37
C SER A 527 -8.17 -24.20 4.82
N ASP A 528 -9.09 -24.16 5.79
CA ASP A 528 -8.78 -24.30 7.22
C ASP A 528 -8.24 -25.71 7.56
N LEU A 529 -7.01 -26.02 7.17
CA LEU A 529 -6.34 -27.27 7.54
C LEU A 529 -5.86 -27.26 9.00
N ASN A 530 -5.67 -26.06 9.60
CA ASN A 530 -5.16 -25.92 10.97
C ASN A 530 -6.25 -25.76 12.05
N GLY A 531 -7.54 -25.77 11.68
CA GLY A 531 -8.66 -25.49 12.60
C GLY A 531 -9.43 -26.69 13.14
N GLN A 532 -9.27 -27.88 12.54
CA GLN A 532 -10.14 -29.05 12.78
C GLN A 532 -9.39 -30.38 12.97
N LEU A 533 -8.43 -30.43 13.90
CA LEU A 533 -8.05 -31.71 14.54
C LEU A 533 -8.83 -31.99 15.84
N ALA A 534 -9.91 -31.23 16.09
CA ALA A 534 -10.74 -31.38 17.28
C ALA A 534 -12.25 -31.37 16.94
N ALA A 535 -12.68 -32.22 16.01
CA ALA A 535 -14.03 -32.78 15.97
C ALA A 535 -14.06 -33.91 14.94
N GLY A 536 -14.23 -35.14 15.41
CA GLY A 536 -14.57 -36.25 14.52
C GLY A 536 -15.95 -35.97 13.91
N GLY A 537 -15.97 -35.60 12.64
CA GLY A 537 -17.17 -35.37 11.84
C GLY A 537 -16.76 -35.18 10.38
N SER A 538 -17.40 -35.92 9.48
CA SER A 538 -17.11 -35.95 8.04
C SER A 538 -17.61 -34.70 7.30
N GLU A 539 -17.20 -33.51 7.74
CA GLU A 539 -17.45 -32.26 7.03
C GLU A 539 -16.11 -31.70 6.55
N THR A 540 -16.00 -31.48 5.24
CA THR A 540 -14.88 -30.77 4.62
C THR A 540 -14.68 -29.43 5.35
N PRO A 541 -13.43 -29.06 5.75
CA PRO A 541 -13.20 -27.81 6.45
C PRO A 541 -13.75 -26.63 5.63
N PRO A 542 -14.31 -25.59 6.27
CA PRO A 542 -14.82 -24.43 5.54
C PRO A 542 -13.68 -23.81 4.74
N VAL A 543 -13.79 -23.88 3.41
CA VAL A 543 -12.86 -23.21 2.51
C VAL A 543 -13.24 -21.74 2.50
N GLN A 544 -12.41 -20.90 3.11
CA GLN A 544 -12.55 -19.46 2.95
C GLN A 544 -12.33 -19.14 1.47
N ARG A 545 -13.27 -18.42 0.86
CA ARG A 545 -13.19 -17.98 -0.54
C ARG A 545 -12.90 -16.49 -0.61
N PRO A 546 -12.27 -16.02 -1.72
CA PRO A 546 -12.11 -14.59 -1.94
C PRO A 546 -13.48 -13.91 -1.93
N ARG A 547 -13.54 -12.69 -1.44
CA ARG A 547 -14.76 -11.90 -1.36
C ARG A 547 -14.57 -10.51 -1.94
N LEU A 548 -15.62 -10.04 -2.60
CA LEU A 548 -15.76 -8.66 -3.06
C LEU A 548 -16.93 -8.01 -2.31
N THR A 549 -16.64 -7.08 -1.42
CA THR A 549 -17.65 -6.37 -0.62
C THR A 549 -17.81 -4.96 -1.15
N LYS A 550 -19.04 -4.56 -1.49
CA LYS A 550 -19.39 -3.18 -1.83
C LYS A 550 -19.70 -2.38 -0.55
N LEU A 551 -19.00 -1.27 -0.36
CA LEU A 551 -19.19 -0.33 0.74
C LEU A 551 -19.81 0.96 0.20
N LYS A 552 -20.96 1.35 0.72
CA LYS A 552 -21.53 2.68 0.53
C LYS A 552 -20.92 3.63 1.54
N VAL A 553 -20.18 4.62 1.07
CA VAL A 553 -19.46 5.60 1.90
C VAL A 553 -20.20 6.92 1.89
N SER A 554 -20.42 7.49 3.08
CA SER A 554 -20.96 8.82 3.28
C SER A 554 -20.03 9.62 4.18
N VAL A 555 -19.52 10.74 3.69
CA VAL A 555 -18.74 11.71 4.45
C VAL A 555 -19.69 12.85 4.78
N PRO A 556 -20.05 13.05 6.06
CA PRO A 556 -20.97 14.11 6.45
C PRO A 556 -20.32 15.50 6.27
N PRO A 557 -21.11 16.57 6.08
CA PRO A 557 -20.61 17.96 6.05
C PRO A 557 -19.79 18.27 7.30
N ARG A 558 -18.77 19.14 7.26
CA ARG A 558 -18.09 19.58 8.50
C ARG A 558 -19.02 20.56 9.23
N TRP A 559 -19.68 20.08 10.29
CA TRP A 559 -20.48 20.93 11.18
C TRP A 559 -19.57 21.62 12.20
N THR A 560 -19.85 22.87 12.53
CA THR A 560 -19.45 23.43 13.82
C THR A 560 -20.33 22.80 14.94
N PRO A 561 -19.83 22.62 16.18
CA PRO A 561 -20.64 22.11 17.29
C PRO A 561 -21.93 22.90 17.53
N GLU A 562 -21.94 24.21 17.23
CA GLU A 562 -23.11 25.07 17.34
C GLU A 562 -24.22 24.71 16.32
N GLU A 563 -23.86 24.31 15.09
CA GLU A 563 -24.83 23.97 14.03
C GLU A 563 -25.50 22.61 14.24
N PHE A 564 -24.78 21.64 14.84
CA PHE A 564 -25.34 20.31 15.15
C PHE A 564 -26.46 20.38 16.20
N MET A 565 -26.35 21.31 17.16
CA MET A 565 -27.40 21.54 18.17
C MET A 565 -28.63 22.23 17.58
N ALA A 566 -28.47 23.07 16.56
CA ALA A 566 -29.57 23.74 15.87
C ALA A 566 -30.43 22.74 15.07
N ASP A 567 -29.82 21.78 14.38
CA ASP A 567 -30.54 20.81 13.55
C ASP A 567 -31.31 19.76 14.38
N MET A 568 -30.73 19.34 15.52
CA MET A 568 -31.42 18.51 16.53
C MET A 568 -32.62 19.22 17.17
N SER A 569 -32.52 20.55 17.35
CA SER A 569 -33.61 21.36 17.88
C SER A 569 -34.77 21.53 16.88
N SER A 570 -34.50 21.56 15.57
CA SER A 570 -35.55 21.58 14.55
C SER A 570 -36.28 20.25 14.38
N THR A 571 -35.63 19.11 14.65
CA THR A 571 -36.29 17.80 14.63
C THR A 571 -37.14 17.50 15.88
N SER A 572 -37.06 18.32 16.93
CA SER A 572 -37.81 18.12 18.18
C SER A 572 -39.00 19.08 18.36
N SER A 573 -39.27 19.98 17.41
CA SER A 573 -40.33 20.99 17.52
C SER A 573 -41.29 21.05 16.33
N SER A 574 -41.82 19.91 15.87
CA SER A 574 -42.98 19.90 14.97
C SER A 574 -43.90 18.71 15.24
N VAL A 575 -44.63 18.79 16.37
CA VAL A 575 -45.88 18.03 16.53
C VAL A 575 -46.99 18.90 15.96
N GLY A 576 -47.61 18.44 14.87
CA GLY A 576 -48.93 18.89 14.41
C GLY A 576 -48.94 19.65 13.08
N ASN A 577 -49.07 18.93 11.96
CA ASN A 577 -50.25 19.01 11.09
C ASN A 577 -50.07 18.10 9.86
N GLU A 578 -51.04 17.22 9.65
CA GLU A 578 -51.21 16.42 8.44
C GLU A 578 -51.67 17.33 7.29
N GLN A 579 -50.91 17.39 6.19
CA GLN A 579 -51.48 17.45 4.84
C GLN A 579 -50.46 17.17 3.74
N ASP A 580 -50.93 16.39 2.77
CA ASP A 580 -50.23 15.81 1.61
C ASP A 580 -49.25 16.74 0.88
N SER A 581 -48.01 16.29 0.75
CA SER A 581 -47.21 16.53 -0.46
C SER A 581 -46.32 15.32 -0.75
N LYS A 582 -46.48 14.79 -1.96
CA LYS A 582 -45.65 13.76 -2.59
C LYS A 582 -44.27 14.35 -2.91
N ASP A 583 -43.26 13.49 -2.85
CA ASP A 583 -41.86 13.69 -3.27
C ASP A 583 -40.92 14.38 -2.29
N THR A 584 -40.44 13.62 -1.30
CA THR A 584 -39.00 13.53 -0.95
C THR A 584 -38.81 12.38 0.03
N ASP A 585 -38.41 11.22 -0.49
CA ASP A 585 -38.08 10.05 0.32
C ASP A 585 -36.73 10.32 1.04
N MET A 586 -36.78 11.07 2.15
CA MET A 586 -35.67 11.16 3.09
C MET A 586 -35.59 9.83 3.85
N THR A 587 -34.98 8.85 3.22
CA THR A 587 -34.61 7.58 3.83
C THR A 587 -33.82 7.88 5.10
N LYS A 588 -34.30 7.42 6.26
CA LYS A 588 -33.54 7.47 7.53
C LYS A 588 -32.11 6.97 7.25
N PRO A 589 -31.06 7.69 7.66
CA PRO A 589 -29.69 7.21 7.46
C PRO A 589 -29.53 5.86 8.16
N GLU A 590 -29.16 4.83 7.40
CA GLU A 590 -28.87 3.50 7.94
C GLU A 590 -27.78 3.60 9.02
N PRO A 591 -27.89 2.83 10.12
CA PRO A 591 -26.94 2.91 11.21
C PRO A 591 -25.52 2.57 10.71
N PRO A 592 -24.51 3.36 11.09
CA PRO A 592 -23.14 3.15 10.64
C PRO A 592 -22.64 1.77 11.03
N GLN A 593 -22.10 1.03 10.07
CA GLN A 593 -21.44 -0.26 10.33
C GLN A 593 -19.93 -0.06 10.53
N HIS A 594 -19.30 -0.93 11.33
CA HIS A 594 -17.86 -0.85 11.64
C HIS A 594 -17.12 -2.13 11.29
N ALA A 595 -15.97 -1.97 10.63
CA ALA A 595 -14.98 -2.99 10.34
C ALA A 595 -13.60 -2.32 10.22
N PRO A 596 -12.47 -3.02 10.41
CA PRO A 596 -11.14 -2.41 10.34
C PRO A 596 -10.84 -1.67 9.02
N VAL A 597 -11.44 -2.11 7.90
CA VAL A 597 -11.37 -1.39 6.60
C VAL A 597 -11.95 0.02 6.70
N VAL A 598 -13.01 0.22 7.48
CA VAL A 598 -13.65 1.53 7.68
C VAL A 598 -12.69 2.49 8.38
N ASP A 599 -11.86 1.99 9.29
CA ASP A 599 -10.85 2.83 9.94
C ASP A 599 -9.76 3.26 8.97
N CYS A 600 -9.37 2.38 8.03
CA CYS A 600 -8.50 2.74 6.91
C CYS A 600 -9.15 3.81 6.02
N VAL A 601 -10.43 3.67 5.65
CA VAL A 601 -11.18 4.67 4.88
C VAL A 601 -11.19 6.03 5.56
N ARG A 602 -11.34 6.07 6.90
CA ARG A 602 -11.34 7.29 7.70
C ARG A 602 -10.01 8.03 7.70
N THR A 603 -8.89 7.35 7.44
CA THR A 603 -7.57 8.00 7.28
C THR A 603 -7.48 8.85 6.00
N ARG A 604 -8.29 8.53 4.98
CA ARG A 604 -8.38 9.30 3.72
C ARG A 604 -9.55 10.27 3.71
N TRP A 605 -10.71 9.85 4.22
CA TRP A 605 -11.91 10.67 4.36
C TRP A 605 -12.32 10.75 5.82
N PRO A 606 -11.83 11.76 6.56
CA PRO A 606 -12.19 11.93 7.95
C PRO A 606 -13.71 11.97 8.12
N ARG A 607 -14.22 11.29 9.16
CA ARG A 607 -15.67 11.19 9.49
C ARG A 607 -16.49 10.34 8.53
N ALA A 608 -15.86 9.61 7.59
CA ALA A 608 -16.56 8.65 6.76
C ALA A 608 -17.35 7.64 7.60
N VAL A 609 -18.60 7.44 7.19
CA VAL A 609 -19.50 6.37 7.60
C VAL A 609 -19.62 5.40 6.43
N CYS A 610 -19.50 4.11 6.72
CA CYS A 610 -19.61 3.05 5.72
C CYS A 610 -20.77 2.11 6.07
N ASN A 611 -21.48 1.65 5.04
CA ASN A 611 -22.51 0.62 5.14
C ASN A 611 -22.28 -0.42 4.04
N TRP A 612 -22.57 -1.69 4.33
CA TRP A 612 -22.51 -2.78 3.35
C TRP A 612 -23.64 -3.78 3.61
N VAL A 613 -23.82 -4.71 2.68
CA VAL A 613 -24.78 -5.81 2.80
C VAL A 613 -24.00 -7.12 2.79
N GLY A 614 -24.38 -8.05 3.68
CA GLY A 614 -23.71 -9.35 3.83
C GLY A 614 -22.53 -9.30 4.80
N ASP A 615 -21.54 -10.16 4.55
CA ASP A 615 -20.39 -10.32 5.43
C ASP A 615 -19.53 -9.05 5.52
N PRO A 616 -18.97 -8.76 6.71
CA PRO A 616 -18.08 -7.61 6.88
C PRO A 616 -16.81 -7.72 6.01
N PRO A 617 -16.33 -6.58 5.46
CA PRO A 617 -15.05 -6.55 4.78
C PRO A 617 -13.93 -6.89 5.78
N SER A 618 -13.06 -7.85 5.43
CA SER A 618 -12.03 -8.38 6.34
C SER A 618 -10.62 -8.13 5.81
N ILE A 619 -9.78 -7.54 6.65
CA ILE A 619 -8.34 -7.33 6.40
C ILE A 619 -7.46 -7.97 7.47
N VAL A 620 -8.07 -8.74 8.37
CA VAL A 620 -7.44 -9.49 9.45
C VAL A 620 -7.82 -10.96 9.29
#